data_AF-A0A424IMR3-F1
#
_entry.id   AF-A0A424IMR3-F1
#
_cell.length_a   1.000
_cell.length_b   1.000
_cell.length_c   1.000
_cell.angle_alpha   90.00
_cell.angle_beta   90.00
_cell.angle_gamma   90.00
#
_symmetry.space_group_name_H-M   'P 1'
#
loop_
_entity.id
_entity.type
_entity.pdbx_description
1 polymer ?
#
loop_
_entity_poly.entity_id
_entity_poly.type
_entity_poly.pdbx_seq_one_letter_code
_entity_poly.pdbx_strand_id
1 'polypeptide(L)'
;MGQQKLKVRTLSQKNFSSYGEVIELKGAEELVINQGTTTRFNALALVDVGEEGGVPIISIFEGKRRPDPIKLVLMERHPLGSQAFFPLSNQGWIVVVCKSNSSGEKPDLSTIECFYARGDQGVS
;
A
#
# COMPACT_ATOMS: atom_id res chain seq x y z
N MET A 1 22.93 -2.33 16.82
CA MET A 1 22.10 -1.52 15.90
C MET A 1 21.02 -0.85 16.75
N GLY A 2 20.85 0.46 16.64
CA GLY A 2 19.97 1.23 17.53
C GLY A 2 18.48 0.99 17.25
N GLN A 3 17.67 1.03 18.29
CA GLN A 3 16.21 0.94 18.18
C GLN A 3 15.67 2.28 17.64
N GLN A 4 15.11 2.28 16.44
CA GLN A 4 14.48 3.45 15.82
C GLN A 4 12.97 3.47 16.11
N LYS A 5 12.45 4.63 16.52
CA LYS A 5 11.00 4.87 16.61
C LYS A 5 10.52 5.53 15.33
N LEU A 6 9.46 5.01 14.73
CA LEU A 6 8.84 5.60 13.54
C LEU A 6 7.71 6.53 13.95
N LYS A 7 7.71 7.75 13.40
CA LYS A 7 6.57 8.66 13.51
C LYS A 7 5.52 8.24 12.49
N VAL A 8 4.30 8.01 12.96
CA VAL A 8 3.14 7.73 12.10
C VAL A 8 2.69 9.02 11.41
N ARG A 9 2.50 8.97 10.10
CA ARG A 9 2.01 10.08 9.26
C ARG A 9 0.67 9.70 8.62
N THR A 10 -0.21 10.65 8.35
CA THR A 10 -1.43 10.34 7.58
C THR A 10 -1.07 9.97 6.14
N LEU A 11 -1.69 8.93 5.60
CA LEU A 11 -1.50 8.51 4.21
C LEU A 11 -2.15 9.50 3.22
N SER A 12 -1.45 9.81 2.14
CA SER A 12 -1.95 10.57 0.99
C SER A 12 -1.26 10.11 -0.29
N GLN A 13 -1.90 10.31 -1.45
CA GLN A 13 -1.24 10.05 -2.74
C GLN A 13 0.13 10.76 -2.85
N LYS A 14 0.22 12.02 -2.40
CA LYS A 14 1.44 12.82 -2.52
C LYS A 14 2.62 12.25 -1.74
N ASN A 15 2.41 11.80 -0.50
CA ASN A 15 3.51 11.28 0.33
C ASN A 15 3.81 9.79 0.10
N PHE A 16 2.91 9.07 -0.56
CA PHE A 16 3.09 7.66 -0.88
C PHE A 16 3.64 7.40 -2.29
N SER A 17 3.59 8.38 -3.19
CA SER A 17 3.94 8.23 -4.62
C SER A 17 5.35 7.70 -4.93
N SER A 18 6.28 7.77 -3.97
CA SER A 18 7.62 7.18 -4.10
C SER A 18 7.69 5.69 -3.79
N TYR A 19 6.62 5.11 -3.24
CA TYR A 19 6.53 3.72 -2.81
C TYR A 19 5.46 2.95 -3.58
N GLY A 20 4.42 3.64 -4.06
CA GLY A 20 3.32 3.04 -4.80
C GLY A 20 2.14 3.99 -4.96
N GLU A 21 0.94 3.43 -5.06
CA GLU A 21 -0.31 4.14 -5.34
C GLU A 21 -1.25 4.06 -4.12
N VAL A 22 -2.06 5.09 -3.91
CA VAL A 22 -3.12 5.08 -2.88
C VAL A 22 -4.45 4.83 -3.56
N ILE A 23 -5.10 3.74 -3.21
CA ILE A 23 -6.43 3.39 -3.72
C ILE A 23 -7.45 4.13 -2.87
N GLU A 24 -7.87 5.31 -3.30
CA GLU A 24 -8.91 6.11 -2.65
C GLU A 24 -9.70 6.92 -3.69
N LEU A 25 -10.92 7.34 -3.34
CA LEU A 25 -11.77 8.10 -4.28
C LEU A 25 -11.29 9.55 -4.45
N LYS A 26 -10.65 10.11 -3.42
CA LYS A 26 -10.27 11.52 -3.39
C LYS A 26 -9.26 11.84 -4.51
N GLY A 27 -9.64 12.74 -5.41
CA GLY A 27 -8.74 13.19 -6.48
C GLY A 27 -8.58 12.21 -7.64
N ALA A 28 -9.37 11.13 -7.65
CA ALA A 28 -9.40 10.18 -8.74
C ALA A 28 -10.09 10.75 -9.98
N GLU A 29 -9.74 10.22 -11.15
CA GLU A 29 -10.50 10.47 -12.38
C GLU A 29 -11.88 9.81 -12.26
N GLU A 30 -12.94 10.59 -12.50
CA GLU A 30 -14.32 10.13 -12.45
C GLU A 30 -14.90 9.97 -13.86
N LEU A 31 -15.37 8.76 -14.17
CA LEU A 31 -16.08 8.45 -15.40
C LEU A 31 -17.52 8.10 -15.08
N VAL A 32 -18.46 8.86 -15.63
CA VAL A 32 -19.89 8.54 -15.53
C VAL A 32 -20.23 7.46 -16.55
N ILE A 33 -20.71 6.32 -16.08
CA ILE A 33 -21.06 5.16 -16.90
C ILE A 33 -22.50 4.71 -16.62
N ASN A 34 -22.97 3.65 -17.30
CA ASN A 34 -24.30 3.07 -17.10
C ASN A 34 -25.43 4.10 -17.19
N GLN A 35 -25.45 4.92 -18.25
CA GLN A 35 -26.48 5.95 -18.46
C GLN A 35 -26.63 6.94 -17.29
N GLY A 36 -25.55 7.21 -16.56
CA GLY A 36 -25.56 8.16 -15.45
C GLY A 36 -25.78 7.55 -14.07
N THR A 37 -26.01 6.23 -13.96
CA THR A 37 -26.32 5.60 -12.67
C THR A 37 -25.09 5.13 -11.90
N THR A 38 -23.88 5.25 -12.47
CA THR A 38 -22.65 4.75 -11.83
C THR A 38 -21.49 5.67 -12.12
N THR A 39 -20.73 6.02 -11.08
CA THR A 39 -19.44 6.70 -11.21
C THR A 39 -18.33 5.68 -11.04
N ARG A 40 -17.51 5.52 -12.08
CA ARG A 40 -16.28 4.73 -12.04
C ARG A 40 -15.13 5.65 -11.65
N PHE A 41 -14.50 5.35 -10.53
CA PHE A 41 -13.22 5.94 -10.15
C PHE A 41 -12.13 5.16 -10.86
N ASN A 42 -11.59 5.76 -11.92
CA ASN A 42 -10.84 5.02 -12.92
C ASN A 42 -9.42 4.71 -12.44
N ALA A 43 -8.99 3.47 -12.67
CA ALA A 43 -7.60 3.02 -12.57
C ALA A 43 -6.86 3.51 -11.31
N LEU A 44 -7.47 3.34 -10.12
CA LEU A 44 -6.90 3.80 -8.84
C LEU A 44 -5.53 3.19 -8.50
N ALA A 45 -5.21 2.04 -9.09
CA ALA A 45 -3.89 1.44 -9.10
C ALA A 45 -3.74 0.55 -10.35
N LEU A 46 -2.50 0.36 -10.80
CA LEU A 46 -2.16 -0.59 -11.86
C LEU A 46 -1.57 -1.87 -11.25
N VAL A 47 -1.99 -3.02 -11.77
CA VAL A 47 -1.44 -4.32 -11.35
C VAL A 47 -0.36 -4.71 -12.34
N ASP A 48 0.88 -4.80 -11.84
CA ASP A 48 2.01 -5.37 -12.57
C ASP A 48 2.39 -6.70 -11.94
N VAL A 49 2.22 -7.80 -12.68
CA VAL A 49 2.56 -9.18 -12.26
C VAL A 49 3.03 -10.02 -13.46
N GLY A 50 3.40 -9.37 -14.56
CA GLY A 50 3.66 -10.06 -15.83
C GLY A 50 4.99 -10.81 -15.89
N GLU A 51 5.90 -10.53 -14.95
CA GLU A 51 7.21 -11.16 -14.91
C GLU A 51 7.08 -12.66 -14.65
N GLU A 52 7.92 -13.46 -15.34
CA GLU A 52 7.93 -14.92 -15.26
C GLU A 52 6.56 -15.61 -15.51
N GLY A 53 5.64 -14.95 -16.23
CA GLY A 53 4.32 -15.50 -16.53
C GLY A 53 3.35 -15.47 -15.35
N GLY A 54 3.55 -14.54 -14.42
CA GLY A 54 2.63 -14.31 -13.31
C GLY A 54 1.20 -13.99 -13.76
N VAL A 55 0.24 -14.34 -12.92
CA VAL A 55 -1.19 -14.19 -13.17
C VAL A 55 -1.80 -13.40 -12.01
N PRO A 56 -2.63 -12.38 -12.26
CA PRO A 56 -3.28 -11.65 -11.19
C PRO A 56 -4.24 -12.56 -10.43
N ILE A 57 -4.20 -12.47 -9.11
CA ILE A 57 -5.06 -13.22 -8.20
C ILE A 57 -5.80 -12.28 -7.26
N ILE A 58 -6.95 -12.74 -6.76
CA ILE A 58 -7.73 -12.04 -5.74
C ILE A 58 -7.83 -12.96 -4.53
N SER A 59 -7.58 -12.40 -3.35
CA SER A 59 -7.58 -13.15 -2.10
C SER A 59 -8.08 -12.28 -0.96
N ILE A 60 -8.54 -12.92 0.11
CA ILE A 60 -8.95 -12.24 1.35
C ILE A 60 -7.95 -12.60 2.44
N PHE A 61 -7.42 -11.58 3.11
CA PHE A 61 -6.50 -11.74 4.22
C PHE A 61 -7.22 -11.41 5.52
N GLU A 62 -7.23 -12.35 6.47
CA GLU A 62 -7.73 -12.12 7.83
C GLU A 62 -6.53 -11.93 8.78
N GLY A 63 -6.14 -10.68 8.99
CA GLY A 63 -5.02 -10.32 9.86
C GLY A 63 -5.42 -10.23 11.34
N LYS A 64 -4.55 -10.70 12.25
CA LYS A 64 -4.68 -10.45 13.70
C LYS A 64 -3.88 -9.22 14.09
N ARG A 65 -4.46 -8.33 14.91
CA ARG A 65 -3.78 -7.14 15.43
C ARG A 65 -2.55 -7.56 16.24
N ARG A 66 -1.40 -6.93 15.96
CA ARG A 66 -0.17 -7.12 16.75
C ARG A 66 -0.29 -6.45 18.13
N PRO A 67 0.35 -7.00 19.18
CA PRO A 67 0.39 -6.35 20.49
C PRO A 67 1.20 -5.05 20.45
N ASP A 68 0.88 -4.15 21.37
CA ASP A 68 1.62 -2.90 21.53
C ASP A 68 2.81 -3.07 22.50
N PRO A 69 3.95 -2.42 22.26
CA PRO A 69 4.29 -1.71 21.02
C PRO A 69 4.57 -2.68 19.86
N ILE A 70 4.16 -2.32 18.64
CA ILE A 70 4.49 -3.10 17.44
C ILE A 70 6.00 -3.02 17.20
N LYS A 71 6.68 -4.17 17.33
CA LYS A 71 8.11 -4.32 16.99
C LYS A 71 8.23 -4.78 15.54
N LEU A 72 8.83 -3.94 14.70
CA LEU A 72 9.14 -4.27 13.32
C LEU A 72 10.55 -4.86 13.26
N VAL A 73 10.66 -6.11 12.81
CA VAL A 73 11.94 -6.85 12.71
C VAL A 73 12.21 -7.36 11.30
N LEU A 74 11.26 -7.20 10.40
CA LEU A 74 11.30 -7.70 9.02
C LEU A 74 10.63 -6.68 8.09
N MET A 75 11.17 -6.57 6.88
CA MET A 75 10.52 -5.97 5.71
C MET A 75 10.51 -7.03 4.61
N GLU A 76 9.43 -7.07 3.84
CA GLU A 76 9.29 -7.95 2.69
C GLU A 76 9.17 -7.13 1.40
N ARG A 77 9.31 -7.80 0.26
CA ARG A 77 9.08 -7.22 -1.06
C ARG A 77 8.72 -8.32 -2.05
N HIS A 78 8.11 -7.91 -3.16
CA HIS A 78 7.77 -8.77 -4.29
C HIS A 78 8.51 -8.27 -5.54
N PRO A 79 9.68 -8.85 -5.88
CA PRO A 79 10.47 -8.37 -7.01
C PRO A 79 9.78 -8.49 -8.37
N LEU A 80 8.89 -9.48 -8.51
CA LEU A 80 8.25 -9.87 -9.77
C LEU A 80 6.85 -9.27 -9.95
N GLY A 81 6.41 -8.40 -9.03
CA GLY A 81 5.11 -7.77 -9.18
C GLY A 81 4.66 -6.91 -8.00
N SER A 82 3.68 -6.07 -8.31
CA SER A 82 2.89 -5.27 -7.37
C SER A 82 2.05 -6.12 -6.42
N GLN A 83 1.64 -5.51 -5.31
CA GLN A 83 0.68 -6.11 -4.38
C GLN A 83 -0.22 -5.03 -3.80
N ALA A 84 -1.52 -5.20 -4.00
CA ALA A 84 -2.53 -4.29 -3.47
C ALA A 84 -3.20 -4.84 -2.20
N PHE A 85 -3.42 -3.95 -1.23
CA PHE A 85 -4.28 -4.18 -0.08
C PHE A 85 -5.35 -3.11 0.01
N PHE A 86 -6.60 -3.53 0.09
CA PHE A 86 -7.73 -2.65 0.39
C PHE A 86 -8.51 -3.21 1.59
N PRO A 87 -8.78 -2.39 2.63
CA PRO A 87 -9.48 -2.88 3.80
C PRO A 87 -10.96 -3.18 3.48
N LEU A 88 -11.43 -4.37 3.83
CA LEU A 88 -12.85 -4.73 3.75
C LEU A 88 -13.67 -4.25 4.97
N SER A 89 -13.00 -3.66 5.95
CA SER A 89 -13.60 -3.05 7.14
C SER A 89 -13.32 -1.55 7.14
N ASN A 90 -14.17 -0.75 7.79
CA ASN A 90 -13.94 0.70 7.90
C ASN A 90 -12.92 1.08 8.98
N GLN A 91 -12.03 0.16 9.38
CA GLN A 91 -10.99 0.41 10.38
C GLN A 91 -9.73 0.92 9.70
N GLY A 92 -9.12 1.95 10.28
CA GLY A 92 -7.79 2.41 9.85
C GLY A 92 -6.71 1.38 10.17
N TRP A 93 -5.60 1.47 9.46
CA TRP A 93 -4.52 0.49 9.49
C TRP A 93 -3.16 1.16 9.26
N ILE A 94 -2.09 0.43 9.59
CA ILE A 94 -0.72 0.94 9.51
C ILE A 94 -0.02 0.30 8.31
N VAL A 95 0.58 1.16 7.48
CA VAL A 95 1.40 0.77 6.33
C VAL A 95 2.83 1.22 6.61
N VAL A 96 3.80 0.30 6.50
CA VAL A 96 5.22 0.64 6.64
C VAL A 96 5.93 0.23 5.37
N VAL A 97 6.67 1.16 4.79
CA VAL A 97 7.37 0.98 3.51
C VAL A 97 8.77 1.55 3.59
N CYS A 98 9.65 1.03 2.73
CA CYS A 98 10.95 1.60 2.44
C CYS A 98 11.35 1.20 1.02
N LYS A 99 12.30 1.91 0.43
CA LYS A 99 12.90 1.53 -0.84
C LYS A 99 13.92 0.41 -0.64
N SER A 100 14.29 -0.26 -1.73
CA SER A 100 15.48 -1.09 -1.73
C SER A 100 16.74 -0.20 -1.73
N ASN A 101 17.83 -0.69 -1.14
CA ASN A 101 19.14 -0.07 -1.23
C ASN A 101 19.70 -0.14 -2.65
N SER A 102 20.88 0.46 -2.87
CA SER A 102 21.51 0.51 -4.20
C SER A 102 21.83 -0.86 -4.81
N SER A 103 22.04 -1.91 -4.00
CA SER A 103 22.23 -3.27 -4.52
C SER A 103 20.91 -3.93 -4.92
N GLY A 104 19.78 -3.36 -4.51
CA GLY A 104 18.48 -3.94 -4.76
C GLY A 104 18.27 -5.25 -4.01
N GLU A 105 18.92 -5.50 -2.88
CA GLU A 105 18.80 -6.77 -2.13
C GLU A 105 18.31 -6.58 -0.70
N LYS A 106 18.49 -5.38 -0.15
CA LYS A 106 18.17 -5.06 1.24
C LYS A 106 17.29 -3.81 1.32
N PRO A 107 16.47 -3.66 2.37
CA PRO A 107 15.75 -2.42 2.60
C PRO A 107 16.72 -1.28 2.91
N ASP A 108 16.49 -0.11 2.30
CA ASP A 108 17.12 1.14 2.69
C ASP A 108 16.32 1.78 3.82
N LEU A 109 16.75 1.51 5.06
CA LEU A 109 16.09 2.01 6.26
C LEU A 109 16.16 3.53 6.42
N SER A 110 16.98 4.24 5.65
CA SER A 110 16.95 5.71 5.64
C SER A 110 15.67 6.26 5.00
N THR A 111 14.99 5.44 4.19
CA THR A 111 13.75 5.77 3.48
C THR A 111 12.51 5.17 4.15
N ILE A 112 12.64 4.62 5.37
CA ILE A 112 11.51 3.98 6.04
C ILE A 112 10.47 5.02 6.47
N GLU A 113 9.22 4.80 6.05
CA GLU A 113 8.08 5.61 6.45
C GLU A 113 6.97 4.74 7.01
N CYS A 114 6.21 5.33 7.95
CA CYS A 114 5.07 4.70 8.60
C CYS A 114 3.85 5.59 8.40
N PHE A 115 2.84 5.03 7.75
CA PHE A 115 1.60 5.71 7.41
C PHE A 115 0.42 5.12 8.18
N TYR A 116 -0.49 5.98 8.60
CA TYR A 116 -1.84 5.64 8.99
C TYR A 116 -2.75 5.82 7.78
N ALA A 117 -3.25 4.71 7.27
CA ALA A 117 -4.29 4.64 6.25
C ALA A 117 -5.65 4.60 6.94
N ARG A 118 -6.61 5.38 6.44
CA ARG A 118 -8.00 5.32 6.90
C ARG A 118 -8.67 4.03 6.38
N GLY A 119 -9.86 3.71 6.91
CA GLY A 119 -10.63 2.54 6.50
C GLY A 119 -11.19 2.61 5.06
N ASP A 120 -11.07 3.75 4.40
CA ASP A 120 -11.45 4.01 3.01
C ASP A 120 -10.23 4.13 2.07
N GLN A 121 -9.04 3.78 2.54
CA GLN A 121 -7.80 3.85 1.76
C GLN A 121 -7.13 2.48 1.65
N GLY A 122 -6.87 2.06 0.41
CA GLY A 122 -5.95 0.98 0.07
C GLY A 122 -4.58 1.50 -0.38
N VAL A 123 -3.62 0.59 -0.54
CA VAL A 123 -2.33 0.85 -1.21
C VAL A 123 -2.02 -0.22 -2.22
N SER A 124 -1.24 0.12 -3.24
CA SER A 124 -0.61 -0.83 -4.18
C SER A 124 0.84 -0.47 -4.44
#